data_AF-A0A060CER5-F1
#
_entry.id   AF-A0A060CER5-F1
#
_cell.length_a   1.000
_cell.length_b   1.000
_cell.length_c   1.000
_cell.angle_alpha   90.00
_cell.angle_beta   90.00
_cell.angle_gamma   90.00
#
_symmetry.space_group_name_H-M   'P 1'
#
loop_
_entity.id
_entity.type
_entity.pdbx_description
1 polymer ?
#
loop_
_entity_poly.entity_id
_entity_poly.type
_entity_poly.pdbx_seq_one_letter_code
_entity_poly.pdbx_strand_id
1 'polypeptide(L)'
;MAVQVSASSDEDSGISSVADRANWIAEIAPQLIQDKRFSGLDETKRFLGLVYYEAKRAGLDPDLVVSVIDVESKFNRYAISPVGARGLMQVMPFWTDEIGNGEADLFPVRTNLRYGCTILR
;
A
#
# COMPACT_ATOMS: atom_id res chain seq x y z
N MET A 1 1.15 22.78 -44.79
CA MET A 1 1.99 22.60 -43.60
C MET A 1 1.09 22.69 -42.38
N ALA A 2 0.78 21.56 -41.74
CA ALA A 2 0.14 21.52 -40.44
C ALA A 2 0.94 20.51 -39.62
N VAL A 3 1.58 21.00 -38.55
CA VAL A 3 2.27 20.17 -37.57
C VAL A 3 1.18 19.54 -36.70
N GLN A 4 1.02 18.22 -36.78
CA GLN A 4 0.26 17.48 -35.77
C GLN A 4 1.13 17.33 -34.53
N VAL A 5 0.69 17.95 -33.43
CA VAL A 5 1.26 17.79 -32.09
C VAL A 5 0.72 16.46 -31.53
N SER A 6 1.63 15.54 -31.28
CA SER A 6 1.41 14.30 -30.53
C SER A 6 1.53 14.58 -29.03
N ALA A 7 0.38 14.76 -28.37
CA ALA A 7 0.25 14.76 -26.92
C ALA A 7 -0.96 13.88 -26.58
N SER A 8 -0.76 12.59 -26.31
CA SER A 8 -1.87 11.69 -25.94
C SER A 8 -1.49 10.44 -25.13
N SER A 9 -0.20 10.12 -24.94
CA SER A 9 0.20 8.86 -24.26
C SER A 9 0.26 8.94 -22.73
N ASP A 10 0.68 10.07 -22.17
CA ASP A 10 0.89 10.19 -20.73
C ASP A 10 -0.43 10.43 -19.95
N GLU A 11 -1.37 11.18 -20.53
CA GLU A 11 -2.70 11.40 -19.95
C GLU A 11 -3.55 10.11 -19.92
N ASP A 12 -3.50 9.29 -20.98
CA ASP A 12 -4.25 8.04 -21.07
C ASP A 12 -3.74 6.99 -20.05
N SER A 13 -2.41 6.94 -19.82
CA SER A 13 -1.80 6.07 -18.80
C SER A 13 -2.19 6.46 -17.37
N GLY A 14 -2.31 7.76 -17.09
CA GLY A 14 -2.74 8.30 -15.80
C GLY A 14 -4.22 8.01 -15.52
N ILE A 15 -5.06 8.15 -16.55
CA ILE A 15 -6.50 7.85 -16.47
C ILE A 15 -6.74 6.35 -16.24
N SER A 16 -6.03 5.47 -16.97
CA SER A 16 -6.08 4.02 -16.75
C SER A 16 -5.68 3.67 -15.32
N SER A 17 -4.55 4.18 -14.82
CA SER A 17 -4.06 3.93 -13.46
C SER A 17 -5.06 4.33 -12.35
N VAL A 18 -5.76 5.45 -12.54
CA VAL A 18 -6.80 5.90 -11.60
C VAL A 18 -8.03 4.99 -11.64
N ALA A 19 -8.45 4.58 -12.84
CA ALA A 19 -9.56 3.65 -13.02
C ALA A 19 -9.23 2.25 -12.46
N ASP A 20 -8.03 1.75 -12.72
CA ASP A 20 -7.51 0.47 -12.20
C ASP A 20 -7.53 0.46 -10.68
N ARG A 21 -7.04 1.53 -10.05
CA ARG A 21 -7.09 1.70 -8.60
C ARG A 21 -8.53 1.70 -8.08
N ALA A 22 -9.42 2.44 -8.74
CA ALA A 22 -10.81 2.54 -8.29
C ALA A 22 -11.55 1.20 -8.38
N ASN A 23 -11.34 0.46 -9.48
CA ASN A 23 -11.90 -0.86 -9.70
C ASN A 23 -11.38 -1.86 -8.66
N TRP A 24 -10.06 -1.89 -8.46
CA TRP A 24 -9.43 -2.76 -7.46
C TRP A 24 -9.93 -2.46 -6.04
N ILE A 25 -10.05 -1.18 -5.66
CA ILE A 25 -10.63 -0.80 -4.36
C ILE A 25 -12.08 -1.28 -4.24
N ALA A 26 -12.88 -1.14 -5.30
CA ALA A 26 -14.28 -1.58 -5.30
C ALA A 26 -14.44 -3.10 -5.16
N GLU A 27 -13.46 -3.87 -5.66
CA GLU A 27 -13.41 -5.32 -5.55
C GLU A 27 -12.99 -5.79 -4.14
N ILE A 28 -11.94 -5.20 -3.57
CA ILE A 28 -11.32 -5.68 -2.33
C ILE A 28 -12.03 -5.13 -1.08
N ALA A 29 -12.52 -3.89 -1.09
CA ALA A 29 -13.07 -3.26 0.11
C ALA A 29 -14.24 -4.04 0.74
N PRO A 30 -15.23 -4.58 -0.01
CA PRO A 30 -16.31 -5.36 0.57
C PRO A 30 -15.83 -6.61 1.30
N GLN A 31 -14.81 -7.29 0.78
CA GLN A 31 -14.26 -8.52 1.36
C GLN A 31 -13.62 -8.23 2.71
N LEU A 32 -12.80 -7.17 2.82
CA LEU A 32 -12.16 -6.80 4.08
C LEU A 32 -13.16 -6.38 5.16
N ILE A 33 -14.28 -5.78 4.77
CA ILE A 33 -15.37 -5.43 5.70
C ILE A 33 -16.12 -6.70 6.13
N GLN A 34 -16.43 -7.60 5.20
CA GLN A 34 -17.07 -8.88 5.48
C GLN A 34 -16.24 -9.72 6.46
N ASP A 35 -14.92 -9.74 6.27
CA ASP A 35 -13.96 -10.44 7.14
C ASP A 35 -13.68 -9.71 8.47
N LYS A 36 -14.38 -8.59 8.73
CA LYS A 36 -14.26 -7.77 9.93
C LYS A 36 -12.85 -7.21 10.15
N ARG A 37 -12.09 -6.99 9.07
CA ARG A 37 -10.80 -6.29 9.12
C ARG A 37 -10.98 -4.79 9.31
N PHE A 38 -12.07 -4.24 8.76
CA PHE A 38 -12.47 -2.85 8.90
C PHE A 38 -13.98 -2.75 9.19
N SER A 39 -14.39 -1.66 9.83
CA SER A 39 -15.79 -1.40 10.17
C SER A 39 -16.49 -0.41 9.23
N GLY A 40 -15.73 0.36 8.43
CA GLY A 40 -16.26 1.44 7.60
C GLY A 40 -15.68 1.48 6.19
N LEU A 41 -16.54 1.75 5.20
CA LEU A 41 -16.15 1.79 3.79
C LEU A 41 -15.13 2.89 3.50
N ASP A 42 -15.32 4.10 4.03
CA ASP A 42 -14.44 5.22 3.73
C ASP A 42 -13.03 5.02 4.30
N GLU A 43 -12.92 4.43 5.50
CA GLU A 43 -11.63 4.05 6.07
C GLU A 43 -10.94 2.99 5.22
N THR A 44 -11.67 1.95 4.84
CA THR A 44 -11.16 0.86 4.00
C THR A 44 -10.66 1.40 2.66
N LYS A 45 -11.43 2.27 2.00
CA LYS A 45 -11.03 2.91 0.72
C LYS A 45 -9.77 3.76 0.87
N ARG A 46 -9.66 4.56 1.95
CA ARG A 46 -8.45 5.36 2.22
C ARG A 46 -7.23 4.47 2.45
N PHE A 47 -7.39 3.41 3.24
CA PHE A 47 -6.34 2.43 3.51
C PHE A 47 -5.87 1.74 2.22
N LEU A 48 -6.80 1.17 1.45
CA LEU A 48 -6.49 0.51 0.18
C LEU A 48 -5.86 1.46 -0.83
N GLY A 49 -6.28 2.73 -0.86
CA GLY A 49 -5.63 3.75 -1.69
C GLY A 49 -4.14 3.94 -1.37
N LEU A 50 -3.77 3.86 -0.09
CA LEU A 50 -2.36 3.90 0.33
C LEU A 50 -1.62 2.61 -0.06
N VAL A 51 -2.24 1.45 0.17
CA VAL A 51 -1.67 0.14 -0.22
C VAL A 51 -1.36 0.12 -1.72
N TYR A 52 -2.34 0.46 -2.56
CA TYR A 52 -2.18 0.47 -4.01
C TYR A 52 -1.04 1.40 -4.44
N TYR A 53 -1.00 2.62 -3.88
CA TYR A 53 0.04 3.59 -4.20
C TYR A 53 1.46 3.10 -3.81
N GLU A 54 1.61 2.59 -2.59
CA GLU A 54 2.90 2.11 -2.07
C GLU A 54 3.37 0.85 -2.80
N ALA A 55 2.45 -0.07 -3.12
CA ALA A 55 2.71 -1.27 -3.90
C ALA A 55 3.17 -0.94 -5.33
N LYS A 56 2.37 -0.16 -6.07
CA LYS A 56 2.70 0.21 -7.46
C LYS A 56 4.01 0.99 -7.55
N ARG A 57 4.29 1.89 -6.60
CA ARG A 57 5.57 2.62 -6.58
C ARG A 57 6.76 1.68 -6.36
N ALA A 58 6.61 0.62 -5.58
CA ALA A 58 7.65 -0.40 -5.40
C ALA A 58 7.72 -1.41 -6.56
N GLY A 59 6.80 -1.36 -7.52
CA GLY A 59 6.68 -2.35 -8.60
C GLY A 59 6.04 -3.66 -8.16
N LEU A 60 5.31 -3.65 -7.04
CA LEU A 60 4.64 -4.83 -6.48
C LEU A 60 3.16 -4.88 -6.90
N ASP A 61 2.62 -6.09 -6.89
CA ASP A 61 1.19 -6.34 -7.00
C ASP A 61 0.46 -5.87 -5.71
N PRO A 62 -0.56 -5.00 -5.80
CA PRO A 62 -1.39 -4.63 -4.65
C PRO A 62 -2.00 -5.83 -3.90
N ASP A 63 -2.39 -6.90 -4.60
CA ASP A 63 -2.99 -8.09 -3.98
C ASP A 63 -1.99 -8.85 -3.11
N LEU A 64 -0.73 -8.90 -3.56
CA LEU A 64 0.37 -9.45 -2.76
C LEU A 64 0.52 -8.66 -1.46
N VAL A 65 0.53 -7.32 -1.54
CA VAL A 65 0.72 -6.48 -0.35
C VAL A 65 -0.44 -6.62 0.63
N VAL A 66 -1.70 -6.68 0.15
CA VAL A 66 -2.86 -6.95 1.01
C VAL A 66 -2.74 -8.32 1.69
N SER A 67 -2.31 -9.35 0.94
CA SER A 67 -2.14 -10.71 1.46
C SER A 67 -1.05 -10.78 2.54
N VAL A 68 0.08 -10.11 2.33
CA VAL A 68 1.15 -9.98 3.34
C VAL A 68 0.62 -9.32 4.61
N ILE A 69 -0.11 -8.22 4.49
CA ILE A 69 -0.68 -7.52 5.66
C ILE A 69 -1.65 -8.41 6.44
N ASP A 70 -2.49 -9.20 5.74
CA ASP A 70 -3.40 -10.12 6.42
C ASP A 70 -2.65 -11.20 7.20
N VAL A 71 -1.58 -11.76 6.65
CA VAL A 71 -0.77 -12.78 7.33
C VAL A 71 0.01 -12.20 8.50
N GLU A 72 0.67 -11.05 8.30
CA GLU A 72 1.63 -10.47 9.25
C GLU A 72 0.98 -9.80 10.45
N SER A 73 -0.14 -9.09 10.24
CA SER A 73 -0.74 -8.27 11.30
C SER A 73 -2.25 -8.38 11.42
N LYS A 74 -2.92 -9.10 10.50
CA LYS A 74 -4.39 -9.08 10.39
C LYS A 74 -4.94 -7.65 10.33
N PHE A 75 -4.22 -6.78 9.62
CA PHE A 75 -4.50 -5.33 9.48
C PHE A 75 -4.37 -4.50 10.77
N ASN A 76 -3.75 -5.04 11.82
CA ASN A 76 -3.47 -4.28 13.04
C ASN A 76 -2.25 -3.36 12.84
N ARG A 77 -2.52 -2.06 12.65
CA ARG A 77 -1.47 -1.02 12.50
C ARG A 77 -0.52 -0.88 13.70
N TYR A 78 -0.90 -1.39 14.88
CA TYR A 78 -0.10 -1.33 16.10
C TYR A 78 0.47 -2.69 16.50
N ALA A 79 0.45 -3.69 15.61
CA ALA A 79 1.02 -5.00 15.88
C ALA A 79 2.52 -4.90 16.22
N ILE A 80 2.93 -5.63 17.26
CA ILE A 80 4.34 -5.81 17.63
C ILE A 80 4.57 -7.31 17.84
N SER A 81 5.49 -7.91 17.09
CA SER A 81 5.86 -9.31 17.29
C SER A 81 6.79 -9.49 18.50
N PRO A 82 6.94 -10.74 19.02
CA PRO A 82 7.86 -11.02 20.13
C PRO A 82 9.32 -10.61 19.88
N VAL A 83 9.75 -10.60 18.62
CA VAL A 83 11.11 -10.23 18.20
C VAL A 83 11.22 -8.76 17.79
N GLY A 84 10.14 -7.98 17.92
CA GLY A 84 10.16 -6.52 17.78
C GLY A 84 9.78 -5.97 16.41
N ALA A 85 9.28 -6.81 15.49
CA ALA A 85 8.74 -6.34 14.20
C ALA A 85 7.45 -5.52 14.41
N ARG A 86 7.22 -4.49 13.59
CA ARG A 86 6.19 -3.46 13.87
C ARG A 86 5.21 -3.24 12.72
N GLY A 87 3.96 -3.00 13.09
CA GLY A 87 2.90 -2.49 12.22
C GLY A 87 2.36 -3.50 11.21
N LEU A 88 1.75 -2.97 10.15
CA LEU A 88 0.93 -3.72 9.20
C LEU A 88 1.69 -4.84 8.46
N MET A 89 2.91 -4.53 8.02
CA MET A 89 3.79 -5.43 7.27
C MET A 89 4.92 -6.00 8.13
N GLN A 90 4.80 -5.90 9.47
CA GLN A 90 5.80 -6.40 10.44
C GLN A 90 7.25 -6.02 10.07
N VAL A 91 7.47 -4.72 9.84
CA VAL A 91 8.79 -4.19 9.49
C VAL A 91 9.69 -4.23 10.73
N MET A 92 10.88 -4.81 10.57
CA MET A 92 11.89 -4.83 11.63
C MET A 92 12.54 -3.44 11.80
N PRO A 93 12.76 -2.96 13.04
CA PRO A 93 13.30 -1.62 13.28
C PRO A 93 14.65 -1.34 12.61
N PHE A 94 15.56 -2.31 12.48
CA PHE A 94 16.87 -2.06 11.84
C PHE A 94 16.76 -1.56 10.39
N TRP A 95 15.64 -1.85 9.70
CA TRP A 95 15.43 -1.33 8.34
C TRP A 95 15.32 0.19 8.29
N THR A 96 14.99 0.86 9.40
CA THR A 96 14.97 2.33 9.47
C THR A 96 16.35 2.92 9.28
N ASP A 97 17.40 2.21 9.71
CA ASP A 97 18.80 2.58 9.50
C ASP A 97 19.27 2.23 8.08
N GLU A 98 18.94 1.03 7.60
CA GLU A 98 19.43 0.52 6.30
C GLU A 98 18.83 1.27 5.09
N ILE A 99 17.57 1.69 5.18
CA ILE A 99 16.85 2.36 4.07
C ILE A 99 16.66 3.87 4.34
N GLY A 100 16.81 4.30 5.60
CA GLY A 100 16.51 5.65 6.06
C GLY A 100 17.63 6.28 6.88
N ASN A 101 17.25 7.02 7.91
CA ASN A 101 18.17 7.69 8.84
C ASN A 101 18.05 7.16 10.27
N GLY A 102 17.38 6.02 10.48
CA GLY A 102 17.16 5.40 11.79
C GLY A 102 15.98 5.94 12.59
N GLU A 103 15.44 7.12 12.26
CA GLU A 103 14.49 7.84 13.13
C GLU A 103 13.02 7.58 12.81
N ALA A 104 12.73 6.76 11.79
CA ALA A 104 11.37 6.57 11.31
C ALA A 104 10.50 5.78 12.30
N ASP A 105 9.34 6.35 12.66
CA ASP A 105 8.27 5.59 13.32
C ASP A 105 7.60 4.64 12.32
N LEU A 106 7.51 3.36 12.67
CA LEU A 106 6.95 2.29 11.85
C LEU A 106 5.46 2.02 12.10
N PHE A 107 4.81 2.72 13.03
CA PHE A 107 3.34 2.59 13.24
C PHE A 107 2.46 3.41 12.29
N PRO A 108 2.87 4.59 11.80
CA PRO A 108 2.12 5.30 10.77
C PRO A 108 1.95 4.45 9.51
N VAL A 109 0.68 4.29 9.08
CA VAL A 109 0.28 3.40 7.97
C VAL A 109 1.15 3.61 6.73
N ARG A 110 1.29 4.85 6.27
CA ARG A 110 2.04 5.15 5.05
C ARG A 110 3.54 4.84 5.20
N THR A 111 4.13 5.12 6.35
CA THR A 111 5.54 4.79 6.61
C THR A 111 5.75 3.28 6.62
N ASN A 112 4.89 2.53 7.32
CA ASN A 112 4.98 1.08 7.39
C ASN A 112 4.87 0.43 6.01
N LEU A 113 3.87 0.84 5.21
CA LEU A 113 3.68 0.37 3.84
C LEU A 113 4.88 0.73 2.96
N ARG A 114 5.45 1.93 3.11
CA ARG A 114 6.64 2.34 2.35
C ARG A 114 7.83 1.43 2.62
N TYR A 115 8.17 1.22 3.89
CA TYR A 115 9.27 0.34 4.24
C TYR A 115 8.99 -1.10 3.79
N GLY A 116 7.83 -1.66 4.15
CA GLY A 116 7.48 -3.03 3.78
C GLY A 116 7.51 -3.28 2.26
N CYS A 117 6.94 -2.39 1.47
CA CYS A 117 6.99 -2.51 0.01
C CYS A 117 8.42 -2.32 -0.56
N THR A 118 9.25 -1.48 0.07
CA THR A 118 10.64 -1.29 -0.37
C THR A 118 11.50 -2.52 -0.07
N ILE A 119 11.26 -3.20 1.05
CA ILE A 119 11.98 -4.40 1.46
C ILE A 119 11.65 -5.61 0.57
N LEU A 120 10.41 -5.72 0.08
CA LEU A 120 9.96 -6.83 -0.77
C LEU A 120 10.40 -6.71 -2.24
N ARG A 121 10.99 -5.59 -2.65
CA ARG A 121 11.43 -5.34 -4.02
C ARG A 121 12.85 -5.83 -4.25
#